data_AF-A0A946FEW8-F1
#
_entry.id   AF-A0A946FEW8-F1
#
_cell.length_a   1.000
_cell.length_b   1.000
_cell.length_c   1.000
_cell.angle_alpha   90.00
_cell.angle_beta   90.00
_cell.angle_gamma   90.00
#
_symmetry.space_group_name_H-M   'P 1'
#
loop_
_entity.id
_entity.type
_entity.pdbx_description
1 polymer ?
#
loop_
_entity_poly.entity_id
_entity_poly.type
_entity_poly.pdbx_seq_one_letter_code
_entity_poly.pdbx_strand_id
1 'polypeptide(L)' 'MLEFAASVDLQIHILLTKADKLKRGQAATALLTVRKELFNTTTVQLFSALDRQGVDEAREVLERMLAPA' A
#
# COMPACT_ATOMS: atom_id res chain seq x y z
N MET A 1 0.13 3.55 -15.34
CA MET A 1 1.22 3.11 -14.43
C MET A 1 0.87 1.78 -13.77
N LEU A 2 -0.23 1.65 -13.02
CA LEU A 2 -0.62 0.37 -12.40
C LEU A 2 -0.90 -0.73 -13.44
N GLU A 3 -1.66 -0.41 -14.50
CA GLU A 3 -1.91 -1.33 -15.62
C GLU A 3 -0.63 -1.78 -16.32
N PHE A 4 0.35 -0.88 -16.45
CA PHE A 4 1.64 -1.21 -17.04
C PHE A 4 2.42 -2.19 -16.15
N ALA A 5 2.52 -1.92 -14.85
CA ALA A 5 3.16 -2.84 -13.91
C ALA A 5 2.48 -4.21 -13.89
N ALA A 6 1.15 -4.25 -13.98
CA ALA A 6 0.40 -5.50 -14.13
C ALA A 6 0.71 -6.21 -15.46
N SER A 7 0.87 -5.48 -16.57
CA SER A 7 1.17 -6.06 -17.89
C SER A 7 2.54 -6.74 -18.01
N VAL A 8 3.44 -6.48 -17.05
CA VAL A 8 4.79 -7.09 -16.98
C VAL A 8 4.98 -7.91 -15.70
N ASP A 9 3.89 -8.34 -15.07
CA ASP A 9 3.87 -9.19 -13.87
C ASP A 9 4.69 -8.67 -12.68
N LEU A 10 4.78 -7.34 -12.53
CA LEU A 10 5.43 -6.74 -11.38
C LEU A 10 4.51 -6.73 -10.16
N GLN A 11 5.05 -7.11 -9.00
CA GLN A 11 4.35 -6.99 -7.73
C GLN A 11 4.16 -5.51 -7.35
N ILE A 12 2.96 -5.16 -6.87
CA ILE A 12 2.59 -3.78 -6.54
C ILE A 12 2.16 -3.69 -5.07
N HIS A 13 2.73 -2.74 -4.35
CA HIS A 13 2.29 -2.36 -3.01
C HIS A 13 2.11 -0.83 -2.93
N ILE A 14 0.93 -0.40 -2.52
CA ILE A 14 0.52 1.01 -2.50
C ILE A 14 0.59 1.55 -1.08
N LEU A 15 1.31 2.66 -0.90
CA LEU A 15 1.33 3.41 0.34
C LEU A 15 0.40 4.62 0.23
N LEU A 16 -0.68 4.63 1.01
CA LEU A 16 -1.52 5.82 1.18
C LEU A 16 -0.83 6.79 2.14
N THR A 17 0.05 7.60 1.59
CA THR A 17 0.92 8.51 2.35
C THR A 17 0.15 9.63 3.07
N LYS A 18 0.80 10.26 4.04
CA LYS A 18 0.25 11.38 4.85
C LYS A 18 -1.03 11.00 5.59
N ALA A 19 -1.13 9.75 6.05
CA ALA A 19 -2.27 9.26 6.82
C ALA A 19 -2.51 10.09 8.10
N ASP A 20 -1.48 10.76 8.63
CA ASP A 20 -1.54 11.71 9.75
C ASP A 20 -2.46 12.92 9.50
N LYS A 21 -2.76 13.24 8.23
CA LYS A 21 -3.66 14.34 7.87
C LYS A 21 -5.14 13.97 7.92
N LEU A 22 -5.45 12.69 8.11
CA LEU A 22 -6.82 12.19 8.10
C LEU A 22 -7.23 11.75 9.50
N LYS A 23 -8.50 12.01 9.85
CA LYS A 23 -9.09 11.36 11.03
C LYS A 23 -9.14 9.85 10.79
N ARG A 24 -9.06 9.06 11.86
CA ARG A 24 -9.06 7.58 11.80
C ARG A 24 -10.15 7.00 10.90
N GLY A 25 -11.38 7.54 10.96
CA GLY A 25 -12.48 7.12 10.10
C GLY A 25 -12.26 7.46 8.62
N GLN A 26 -11.73 8.64 8.30
CA GLN A 26 -11.42 9.04 6.92
C GLN A 26 -10.29 8.20 6.33
N ALA A 27 -9.25 7.91 7.13
CA ALA A 27 -8.16 7.03 6.73
C ALA A 27 -8.66 5.60 6.46
N ALA A 28 -9.52 5.06 7.32
CA ALA A 28 -10.14 3.75 7.12
C ALA A 28 -11.01 3.70 5.86
N THR A 29 -11.82 4.74 5.61
CA THR A 29 -12.62 4.85 4.38
C THR A 29 -11.72 4.93 3.14
N ALA A 30 -10.67 5.75 3.15
CA ALA A 30 -9.73 5.85 2.03
C ALA A 30 -9.05 4.50 1.73
N LEU A 31 -8.60 3.79 2.77
CA LEU A 31 -8.03 2.45 2.62
C LEU A 31 -9.02 1.47 2.01
N LEU A 32 -10.27 1.46 2.50
CA LEU A 32 -11.31 0.57 1.98
C LEU A 32 -11.69 0.90 0.53
N THR A 33 -11.82 2.17 0.19
CA THR A 33 -12.12 2.62 -1.18
C THR A 33 -11.05 2.15 -2.14
N VAL A 34 -9.77 2.44 -1.86
CA VAL A 34 -8.68 2.01 -2.73
C VAL A 34 -8.65 0.49 -2.83
N ARG A 35 -8.75 -0.23 -1.69
CA ARG A 35 -8.72 -1.70 -1.67
C ARG A 35 -9.83 -2.34 -2.53
N LYS A 36 -10.99 -1.69 -2.71
CA LYS A 36 -12.06 -2.16 -3.61
C LYS A 36 -11.75 -1.96 -5.09
N GLU A 37 -10.87 -1.03 -5.44
CA GLU A 37 -10.47 -0.72 -6.81
C GLU A 37 -9.23 -1.51 -7.26
N LEU A 38 -8.57 -2.23 -6.34
CA LEU A 38 -7.38 -3.01 -6.65
C LEU A 38 -7.72 -4.37 -7.28
N PHE A 39 -6.84 -4.80 -8.19
CA PHE A 39 -6.88 -6.11 -8.83
C PHE A 39 -5.82 -7.06 -8.26
N ASN A 40 -6.13 -8.36 -8.26
CA ASN A 40 -5.24 -9.49 -7.95
C ASN A 40 -4.24 -9.23 -6.80
N THR A 41 -2.93 -9.40 -7.05
CA THR A 41 -1.84 -9.44 -6.07
C THR A 41 -1.45 -8.06 -5.51
N THR A 42 -2.16 -6.99 -5.88
CA THR A 42 -1.84 -5.64 -5.43
C THR A 42 -2.26 -5.45 -3.97
N THR A 43 -1.35 -4.93 -3.15
CA THR A 43 -1.60 -4.66 -1.73
C THR A 43 -1.61 -3.16 -1.45
N VAL A 44 -2.27 -2.73 -0.36
CA VAL A 44 -2.36 -1.33 0.04
C VAL A 44 -2.42 -1.18 1.56
N GLN A 45 -1.72 -0.18 2.08
CA GLN A 45 -1.71 0.19 3.50
C GLN A 45 -1.75 1.70 3.70
N LEU A 46 -2.06 2.12 4.93
CA LEU A 46 -1.85 3.50 5.38
C LEU A 46 -0.36 3.73 5.68
N PHE A 47 0.13 4.93 5.39
CA PHE A 47 1.51 5.29 5.68
C PHE A 47 1.63 6.75 6.13
N SER A 48 2.41 7.00 7.18
CA SER A 48 2.84 8.34 7.55
C SER A 48 4.33 8.33 7.89
N ALA A 49 5.11 9.12 7.16
CA ALA A 49 6.52 9.33 7.49
C ALA A 49 6.68 10.12 8.80
N LEU A 50 5.75 11.05 9.08
CA LEU A 50 5.78 11.90 10.26
C LEU A 50 5.51 11.08 11.53
N ASP A 51 4.43 10.30 11.51
CA ASP A 51 4.00 9.50 12.67
C ASP A 51 4.67 8.11 12.68
N ARG A 52 5.50 7.80 11.68
CA ARG A 52 6.10 6.49 11.43
C ARG A 52 5.08 5.35 11.33
N GLN A 53 3.83 5.68 11.02
CA GLN A 53 2.76 4.71 10.81
C GLN A 53 3.04 3.88 9.55
N GLY A 54 2.94 2.56 9.68
CA GLY A 54 3.04 1.63 8.54
C GLY A 54 4.48 1.36 8.06
N VAL A 55 5.49 1.88 8.75
CA VAL A 55 6.90 1.68 8.35
C VAL A 55 7.30 0.21 8.43
N ASP A 56 6.94 -0.48 9.51
CA ASP A 56 7.33 -1.89 9.69
C ASP A 56 6.55 -2.80 8.75
N GLU A 57 5.25 -2.57 8.56
CA GLU A 57 4.42 -3.28 7.56
C GLU A 57 5.00 -3.11 6.14
N ALA A 58 5.42 -1.90 5.77
CA ALA A 58 6.01 -1.64 4.46
C ALA A 58 7.35 -2.38 4.28
N ARG A 59 8.18 -2.47 5.34
CA ARG A 59 9.42 -3.25 5.30
C ARG A 59 9.15 -4.72 5.11
N GLU A 60 8.21 -5.30 5.83
CA GLU A 60 7.84 -6.71 5.67
C GLU A 60 7.34 -7.00 4.25
N VAL A 61 6.56 -6.10 3.64
CA VAL A 61 6.14 -6.25 2.24
C VAL A 61 7.33 -6.22 1.31
N LEU A 62 8.26 -5.28 1.49
CA LEU A 62 9.48 -5.19 0.67
C LEU A 62 10.36 -6.43 0.82
N GLU A 63 10.52 -6.96 2.04
CA GLU A 63 11.25 -8.21 2.29
C GLU A 63 10.63 -9.37 1.53
N ARG A 64 9.29 -9.50 1.54
CA ARG A 64 8.58 -10.52 0.75
C ARG A 64 8.74 -10.33 -0.76
N MET A 65 8.82 -9.09 -1.25
CA MET A 65 9.02 -8.79 -2.67
C MET A 65 10.44 -9.10 -3.15
N LEU A 66 11.43 -8.97 -2.25
CA LEU A 66 12.84 -9.24 -2.54
C LEU A 66 13.23 -10.70 -2.28
N ALA A 67 12.40 -11.46 -1.58
CA ALA A 67 12.65 -12.87 -1.33
C ALA A 67 12.74 -13.65 -2.66
N PRO A 68 13.72 -14.55 -2.81
CA PRO A 68 13.80 -15.41 -3.99
C PRO A 68 12.55 -16.29 -4.10
N ALA A 69 12.10 -16.51 -5.34
CA ALA A 69 10.95 -17.36 -5.66
C ALA A 69 11.17 -18.83 -5.31
#